data_AF-A0A0L8LCW6-F1
#
_entry.id   AF-A0A0L8LCW6-F1
#
_cell.length_a   1.000
_cell.length_b   1.000
_cell.length_c   1.000
_cell.angle_alpha   90.00
_cell.angle_beta   90.00
_cell.angle_gamma   90.00
#
_symmetry.space_group_name_H-M   'P 1'
#
loop_
_entity.id
_entity.type
_entity.pdbx_description
1 polymer ?
#
loop_
_entity_poly.entity_id
_entity_poly.type
_entity_poly.pdbx_seq_one_letter_code
_entity_poly.pdbx_strand_id
1 'polypeptide(L)'
;FFVARTTILEEVAKFRAARRIWARVMREEFGAKHPKSLMLRFHTQTAGVQLTAQQPEVNLVRVAVQGLAAVLGGTQSLHTN
;
A
#
# COMPACT_ATOMS: atom_id res chain seq x y z
N PHE A 1 -3.86 6.70 -2.90
CA PHE A 1 -3.76 5.48 -3.72
C PHE A 1 -2.30 5.05 -3.76
N PHE A 2 -2.00 3.76 -3.65
CA PHE A 2 -0.62 3.25 -3.73
C PHE A 2 -0.53 1.95 -4.52
N VAL A 3 0.67 1.66 -5.04
CA VAL A 3 1.03 0.34 -5.58
C VAL A 3 1.56 -0.58 -4.47
N ALA A 4 1.36 -1.89 -4.59
CA ALA A 4 2.09 -2.92 -3.86
C ALA A 4 2.97 -3.74 -4.82
N ARG A 5 4.26 -3.84 -4.50
CA ARG A 5 5.28 -4.59 -5.27
C ARG A 5 5.70 -5.88 -4.57
N THR A 6 6.50 -6.69 -5.25
CA THR A 6 7.02 -7.96 -4.72
C THR A 6 8.02 -7.80 -3.57
N THR A 7 8.55 -6.59 -3.33
CA THR A 7 9.41 -6.27 -2.17
C THR A 7 8.59 -6.14 -0.89
N ILE A 8 8.10 -7.29 -0.39
CA ILE A 8 7.09 -7.36 0.69
C ILE A 8 7.41 -6.49 1.90
N LEU A 9 8.65 -6.53 2.41
CA LEU A 9 9.04 -5.80 3.61
C LEU A 9 9.06 -4.28 3.39
N GLU A 10 9.57 -3.83 2.24
CA GLU A 10 9.61 -2.42 1.87
C GLU A 10 8.21 -1.86 1.68
N GLU A 11 7.34 -2.62 1.05
CA GLU A 11 5.97 -2.20 0.77
C GLU A 11 5.17 -2.08 2.08
N VAL A 12 5.29 -3.06 3.00
CA VAL A 12 4.72 -2.96 4.35
C VAL A 12 5.28 -1.76 5.11
N ALA A 13 6.60 -1.55 5.07
CA ALA A 13 7.25 -0.43 5.73
C ALA A 13 6.77 0.92 5.16
N LYS A 14 6.67 1.05 3.83
CA LYS A 14 6.16 2.23 3.13
C LYS A 14 4.75 2.58 3.59
N PHE A 15 3.83 1.63 3.63
CA PHE A 15 2.45 1.90 4.06
C PHE A 15 2.35 2.35 5.52
N ARG A 16 3.13 1.73 6.41
CA ARG A 16 3.18 2.11 7.82
C ARG A 16 3.82 3.49 8.01
N ALA A 17 4.91 3.77 7.29
CA ALA A 17 5.59 5.05 7.31
C ALA A 17 4.69 6.16 6.78
N ALA A 18 4.00 5.94 5.66
CA ALA A 18 3.08 6.91 5.06
C ALA A 18 1.97 7.35 6.03
N ARG A 19 1.37 6.43 6.79
CA ARG A 19 0.38 6.77 7.82
C ARG A 19 0.97 7.67 8.91
N ARG A 20 2.19 7.36 9.38
CA ARG A 20 2.86 8.15 10.42
C ARG A 20 3.25 9.55 9.92
N ILE A 21 3.77 9.63 8.69
CA ILE A 21 4.13 10.91 8.05
C ILE A 21 2.87 11.76 7.87
N TRP A 22 1.79 11.20 7.32
CA TRP A 22 0.52 11.91 7.15
C TRP A 22 -0.02 12.46 8.46
N ALA A 23 -0.11 11.62 9.50
CA ALA A 23 -0.60 12.05 10.81
C ALA A 23 0.25 13.18 11.41
N ARG A 24 1.58 13.14 11.18
CA ARG A 24 2.51 14.17 11.63
C ARG A 24 2.26 15.50 10.90
N VAL A 25 2.25 15.49 9.56
CA VAL A 25 2.00 16.66 8.72
C VAL A 25 0.66 17.31 9.08
N MET A 26 -0.42 16.52 9.16
CA MET A 26 -1.74 17.04 9.50
C MET A 26 -1.80 17.70 10.88
N ARG A 27 -1.05 17.17 11.86
CA ARG A 27 -1.01 17.72 13.22
C ARG A 27 -0.11 18.94 13.33
N GLU A 28 1.11 18.85 12.82
CA GLU A 28 2.18 19.83 13.05
C GLU A 28 2.09 21.02 12.08
N GLU A 29 1.77 20.77 10.82
CA GLU A 29 1.74 21.83 9.79
C GLU A 29 0.34 22.44 9.63
N PHE A 30 -0.69 21.60 9.70
CA PHE A 30 -2.09 22.04 9.49
C PHE A 30 -2.90 22.22 10.78
N GLY A 31 -2.31 21.92 11.94
CA GLY A 31 -2.98 22.09 13.24
C GLY A 31 -4.26 21.27 13.41
N ALA A 32 -4.41 20.15 12.70
CA ALA A 32 -5.63 19.36 12.69
C ALA A 32 -5.93 18.76 14.07
N LYS A 33 -7.08 19.12 14.66
CA LYS A 33 -7.51 18.67 15.99
C LYS A 33 -8.38 17.41 15.96
N HIS A 34 -9.12 17.20 14.87
CA HIS A 34 -10.05 16.09 14.77
C HIS A 34 -9.31 14.78 14.44
N PRO A 35 -9.47 13.68 15.21
CA PRO A 35 -8.71 12.45 15.01
C PRO A 35 -8.83 11.85 13.60
N LYS A 36 -10.02 11.94 12.99
CA LYS A 36 -10.23 11.44 11.61
C LYS A 36 -9.40 12.18 10.55
N SER A 37 -9.03 13.44 10.79
CA SER A 37 -8.16 14.19 9.87
C SER A 37 -6.73 13.64 9.85
N LEU A 38 -6.31 12.94 10.91
CA LEU A 38 -4.99 12.31 11.02
C LEU A 38 -4.93 10.93 10.34
N MET A 39 -6.07 10.40 9.89
CA MET A 39 -6.14 9.06 9.29
C MET A 39 -5.79 9.10 7.81
N LEU A 40 -4.70 8.44 7.43
CA LEU A 40 -4.44 8.12 6.03
C LEU A 40 -5.12 6.79 5.68
N ARG A 41 -6.28 6.88 5.01
CA ARG A 41 -6.96 5.74 4.40
C ARG A 41 -6.56 5.65 2.94
N PHE A 42 -6.26 4.45 2.44
CA PHE A 42 -5.83 4.29 1.06
C PHE A 42 -6.33 3.00 0.41
N HIS A 43 -6.52 3.10 -0.90
CA HIS A 43 -6.65 1.98 -1.82
C HIS A 43 -5.26 1.53 -2.30
N THR A 44 -5.08 0.22 -2.48
CA THR A 44 -3.88 -0.39 -3.06
C THR A 44 -4.22 -1.20 -4.31
N GLN A 45 -3.36 -1.11 -5.32
CA GLN A 45 -3.37 -2.00 -6.48
C GLN A 45 -2.04 -2.75 -6.59
N THR A 46 -2.08 -4.02 -6.96
CA THR A 46 -0.87 -4.81 -7.23
C THR A 46 -0.12 -4.29 -8.47
N ALA A 47 1.19 -4.48 -8.56
CA ALA A 47 2.02 -3.83 -9.57
C ALA A 47 1.90 -4.49 -10.95
N GLY A 48 1.04 -3.95 -11.81
CA GLY A 48 0.86 -4.43 -13.20
C GLY A 48 2.15 -4.42 -14.01
N VAL A 49 3.04 -3.46 -13.75
CA VAL A 49 4.36 -3.35 -14.39
C VAL A 49 5.30 -4.54 -14.09
N GLN A 50 5.02 -5.34 -13.06
CA GLN A 50 5.81 -6.53 -12.71
C GLN A 50 5.25 -7.83 -13.30
N LEU A 51 4.15 -7.75 -14.05
CA LEU A 51 3.54 -8.92 -14.67
C LEU A 51 4.17 -9.18 -16.04
N THR A 52 4.40 -10.45 -16.35
CA THR A 52 5.03 -10.89 -17.60
C THR A 52 4.01 -11.56 -18.51
N ALA A 53 4.10 -11.31 -19.82
CA ALA A 53 3.32 -12.04 -20.81
C ALA A 53 3.83 -13.49 -20.97
N GLN A 54 5.14 -13.68 -20.79
CA GLN A 54 5.78 -14.99 -20.75
C GLN A 54 5.48 -15.68 -19.41
N GLN A 55 5.10 -16.95 -19.48
CA GLN A 55 4.71 -17.78 -18.32
C GLN A 55 3.70 -17.03 -17.42
N PRO A 56 2.53 -16.64 -17.95
CA PRO A 56 1.60 -15.75 -17.27
C PRO A 56 1.06 -16.35 -15.96
N GLU A 57 1.06 -17.68 -15.80
CA GLU A 57 0.65 -18.36 -14.57
C GLU A 57 1.55 -17.99 -13.37
N VAL A 58 2.82 -17.64 -13.61
CA VAL A 58 3.74 -17.18 -12.56
C VAL A 58 3.27 -15.85 -11.97
N ASN A 59 2.47 -15.07 -12.69
CA ASN A 59 1.88 -13.83 -12.18
C ASN A 59 0.93 -14.08 -11.01
N LEU A 60 0.30 -15.26 -10.91
CA LEU A 60 -0.51 -15.62 -9.74
C LEU A 60 0.30 -15.52 -8.45
N VAL A 61 1.54 -16.02 -8.45
CA VAL A 61 2.44 -15.95 -7.29
C VAL A 61 2.91 -14.51 -7.05
N ARG A 62 3.22 -13.74 -8.11
CA ARG A 62 3.61 -12.33 -7.98
C ARG A 62 2.50 -11.50 -7.35
N VAL A 63 1.27 -11.63 -7.85
CA VAL A 63 0.08 -10.93 -7.35
C VAL A 63 -0.26 -11.39 -5.92
N ALA A 64 -0.09 -12.68 -5.59
CA ALA A 64 -0.27 -13.17 -4.23
C ALA A 64 0.70 -12.52 -3.24
N VAL A 65 1.99 -12.43 -3.58
CA VAL A 65 3.01 -11.77 -2.72
C VAL A 65 2.74 -10.27 -2.60
N GLN A 66 2.37 -9.60 -3.70
CA GLN A 66 2.00 -8.18 -3.70
C GLN A 66 0.74 -7.92 -2.86
N GLY A 67 -0.28 -8.78 -2.98
CA GLY A 67 -1.50 -8.72 -2.20
C GLY A 67 -1.25 -8.92 -0.71
N LEU A 68 -0.40 -9.89 -0.34
CA LEU A 68 0.02 -10.10 1.05
C LEU A 68 0.72 -8.85 1.61
N ALA A 69 1.60 -8.21 0.84
CA ALA A 69 2.24 -6.96 1.25
C ALA A 69 1.23 -5.84 1.52
N ALA A 70 0.18 -5.72 0.69
CA ALA A 70 -0.89 -4.74 0.86
C ALA A 70 -1.73 -5.01 2.13
N VAL A 71 -2.06 -6.28 2.39
CA VAL A 71 -2.82 -6.70 3.58
C VAL A 71 -2.02 -6.45 4.86
N LEU A 72 -0.77 -6.93 4.92
CA LEU A 72 0.14 -6.67 6.06
C LEU A 72 0.44 -5.17 6.22
N GLY A 73 0.39 -4.43 5.11
CA GLY A 73 0.46 -2.98 5.07
C GLY A 73 -0.73 -2.25 5.68
N GLY A 74 -1.87 -2.92 5.88
CA GLY A 74 -3.11 -2.35 6.41
C GLY A 74 -3.84 -1.44 5.41
N THR A 75 -3.97 -1.87 4.16
CA THR A 75 -4.80 -1.20 3.14
C THR A 75 -6.30 -1.26 3.48
N GLN A 76 -7.10 -0.31 2.97
CA GLN A 76 -8.56 -0.28 3.21
C GLN A 76 -9.34 -0.92 2.06
N SER A 77 -8.76 -0.97 0.88
CA SER A 77 -9.32 -1.70 -0.26
C SER A 77 -8.19 -2.14 -1.18
N LEU A 78 -8.34 -3.29 -1.83
CA LEU A 78 -7.30 -3.92 -2.62
C LEU A 78 -7.84 -4.32 -3.99
N HIS A 79 -7.09 -3.97 -5.05
CA HIS A 79 -7.25 -4.49 -6.40
C HIS A 79 -6.09 -5.43 -6.70
N THR A 80 -6.41 -6.66 -7.09
CA THR A 80 -5.45 -7.66 -7.58
C THR A 80 -5.64 -7.83 -9.09
N ASN A 81 -4.60 -7.49 -9.85
CA ASN A 81 -4.57 -7.70 -11.31
C ASN A 81 -4.59 -9.18 -11.69
#